data_AF-A0A7T0H1S0-F1
#
_entry.id   AF-A0A7T0H1S0-F1
#
_cell.length_a   1.000
_cell.length_b   1.000
_cell.length_c   1.000
_cell.angle_alpha   90.00
_cell.angle_beta   90.00
_cell.angle_gamma   90.00
#
_symmetry.space_group_name_H-M   'P 1'
#
loop_
_entity.id
_entity.type
_entity.pdbx_description
1 polymer ?
#
loop_
_entity_poly.entity_id
_entity_poly.type
_entity_poly.pdbx_seq_one_letter_code
_entity_poly.pdbx_strand_id
1 'polypeptide(L)'
;MKNSYARSQIVIHWLVLILIVVAYAAINLKGFAAKGSPERATMSLIHYTAGFSVLFLMVIRVVLKMRNSDPDILPAPPRWQVIASKSLHGLLYLMFIALPVLGVASLWFGQVAWSFFGLPLPVAATQNVGMQHSLKELHEIIANAGYYLIGLHAAAALFHHYVVRDNTLERMLPAMRVKKSVK
;
A
#
# COMPACT_ATOMS: atom_id res chain seq x y z
N MET A 1 -25.69 -9.47 11.48
CA MET A 1 -24.94 -8.39 10.79
C MET A 1 -23.47 -8.63 11.01
N LYS A 2 -22.63 -8.59 9.97
CA LYS A 2 -21.17 -8.71 10.16
C LYS A 2 -20.66 -7.36 10.66
N ASN A 3 -20.18 -7.31 11.90
CA ASN A 3 -19.70 -6.08 12.52
C ASN A 3 -18.23 -5.77 12.18
N SER A 4 -17.63 -6.47 11.22
CA SER A 4 -16.23 -6.30 10.82
C SER A 4 -16.00 -6.85 9.41
N TYR A 5 -14.90 -6.43 8.79
CA TYR A 5 -14.42 -6.99 7.52
C TYR A 5 -14.06 -8.48 7.66
N ALA A 6 -14.01 -9.20 6.53
CA ALA A 6 -13.50 -10.56 6.54
C ALA A 6 -12.04 -10.58 7.04
N ARG A 7 -11.66 -11.61 7.79
CA ARG A 7 -10.31 -11.72 8.37
C ARG A 7 -9.20 -11.59 7.31
N SER A 8 -9.42 -12.14 6.11
CA SER A 8 -8.50 -12.01 4.98
C SER A 8 -8.31 -10.55 4.54
N GLN A 9 -9.38 -9.76 4.46
CA GLN A 9 -9.32 -8.33 4.13
C GLN A 9 -8.55 -7.54 5.19
N ILE A 10 -8.78 -7.85 6.48
CA ILE A 10 -8.08 -7.21 7.60
C ILE A 10 -6.59 -7.53 7.54
N VAL A 11 -6.22 -8.81 7.45
CA VAL A 11 -4.81 -9.23 7.41
C VAL A 11 -4.08 -8.60 6.23
N ILE A 12 -4.69 -8.62 5.03
CA ILE A 12 -4.08 -8.02 3.84
C ILE A 12 -3.98 -6.50 3.97
N HIS A 13 -4.95 -5.82 4.59
CA HIS A 13 -4.86 -4.39 4.83
C HIS A 13 -3.64 -4.02 5.67
N TRP A 14 -3.46 -4.67 6.80
CA TRP A 14 -2.34 -4.39 7.70
C TRP A 14 -1.00 -4.85 7.12
N LEU A 15 -0.97 -5.97 6.40
CA LEU A 15 0.24 -6.42 5.71
C LEU A 15 0.66 -5.44 4.62
N VAL A 16 -0.27 -4.92 3.82
CA VAL A 16 0.00 -3.88 2.82
C VAL A 16 0.54 -2.61 3.50
N LEU A 17 -0.06 -2.17 4.61
CA LEU A 17 0.44 -1.01 5.36
C LEU A 17 1.90 -1.22 5.82
N ILE A 18 2.20 -2.39 6.41
CA ILE A 18 3.56 -2.72 6.86
C ILE A 18 4.55 -2.70 5.68
N LEU A 19 4.20 -3.31 4.55
CA LEU A 19 5.07 -3.33 3.37
C LEU A 19 5.27 -1.94 2.78
N ILE A 20 4.24 -1.10 2.77
CA ILE A 20 4.36 0.31 2.37
C ILE A 20 5.35 1.05 3.29
N VAL A 21 5.22 0.89 4.61
CA VAL A 21 6.16 1.48 5.58
C VAL A 21 7.59 1.00 5.34
N VAL A 22 7.78 -0.30 5.11
CA VAL A 22 9.10 -0.87 4.78
C VAL A 22 9.65 -0.30 3.48
N ALA A 23 8.83 -0.19 2.43
CA ALA A 23 9.24 0.37 1.14
C ALA A 23 9.66 1.84 1.25
N TYR A 24 8.90 2.67 1.98
CA TYR A 24 9.26 4.06 2.25
C TYR A 24 10.50 4.17 3.14
N ALA A 25 10.58 3.39 4.22
CA ALA A 25 11.74 3.40 5.10
C ALA A 25 13.02 3.05 4.33
N ALA A 26 12.98 1.99 3.51
CA ALA A 26 14.13 1.57 2.72
C ALA A 26 14.62 2.66 1.75
N ILE A 27 13.71 3.32 1.02
CA ILE A 27 14.13 4.35 0.04
C ILE A 27 14.63 5.64 0.71
N ASN A 28 14.06 6.03 1.86
CA ASN A 28 14.56 7.19 2.62
C ASN A 28 15.91 6.88 3.27
N LEU A 29 16.06 5.69 3.88
CA LEU A 29 17.30 5.27 4.52
C LEU A 29 18.44 5.06 3.52
N LYS A 30 18.12 4.62 2.29
CA LYS A 30 19.08 4.55 1.17
C LYS A 30 19.83 5.86 0.94
N GLY A 31 19.21 7.01 1.23
CA GLY A 31 19.81 8.34 1.09
C GLY A 31 21.05 8.56 1.96
N PHE A 32 21.12 7.88 3.11
CA PHE A 32 22.24 7.98 4.05
C PHE A 32 23.38 6.98 3.74
N ALA A 33 23.14 6.00 2.87
CA ALA A 33 24.15 5.04 2.46
C ALA A 33 25.00 5.57 1.30
N ALA A 34 26.31 5.33 1.37
CA ALA A 34 27.26 5.75 0.35
C ALA A 34 26.90 5.19 -1.04
N LYS A 35 27.14 5.98 -2.10
CA LYS A 35 26.91 5.52 -3.47
C LYS A 35 27.80 4.31 -3.76
N GLY A 36 27.23 3.25 -4.33
CA GLY A 36 27.92 2.00 -4.63
C GLY A 36 28.10 1.04 -3.45
N SER A 37 27.67 1.41 -2.23
CA SER A 37 27.85 0.54 -1.07
C SER A 37 26.87 -0.65 -1.04
N PRO A 38 27.23 -1.77 -0.38
CA PRO A 38 26.32 -2.90 -0.19
C PRO A 38 25.01 -2.50 0.49
N GLU A 39 25.06 -1.61 1.49
CA GLU A 39 23.89 -1.14 2.22
C GLU A 39 22.92 -0.41 1.29
N ARG A 40 23.43 0.42 0.37
CA ARG A 40 22.60 1.10 -0.63
C ARG A 40 21.94 0.13 -1.61
N ALA A 41 22.65 -0.94 -1.97
CA ALA A 41 22.11 -2.00 -2.81
C ALA A 41 21.02 -2.79 -2.06
N THR A 42 21.27 -3.16 -0.80
CA THR A 42 20.29 -3.83 0.07
C THR A 42 19.03 -3.00 0.26
N MET A 43 19.15 -1.70 0.53
CA MET A 43 17.98 -0.82 0.67
C MET A 43 17.18 -0.71 -0.65
N SER A 44 17.86 -0.66 -1.79
CA SER A 44 17.19 -0.72 -3.10
C SER A 44 16.42 -2.03 -3.28
N LEU A 45 17.04 -3.16 -2.96
CA LEU A 45 16.41 -4.48 -3.07
C LEU A 45 15.20 -4.64 -2.14
N ILE A 46 15.31 -4.17 -0.88
CA ILE A 46 14.19 -4.17 0.08
C ILE A 46 13.02 -3.34 -0.49
N HIS A 47 13.31 -2.14 -1.01
CA HIS A 47 12.30 -1.28 -1.61
C HIS A 47 11.61 -1.95 -2.81
N TYR A 48 12.38 -2.55 -3.74
CA TYR A 48 11.82 -3.24 -4.91
C TYR A 48 10.96 -4.44 -4.50
N THR A 49 11.46 -5.25 -3.57
CA THR A 49 10.76 -6.45 -3.09
C THR A 49 9.46 -6.07 -2.38
N ALA A 50 9.51 -5.11 -1.45
CA ALA A 50 8.32 -4.64 -0.73
C ALA A 50 7.30 -4.00 -1.66
N GLY A 51 7.74 -3.12 -2.58
CA GLY A 51 6.87 -2.49 -3.57
C GLY A 51 6.18 -3.50 -4.49
N PHE A 52 6.92 -4.48 -5.00
CA PHE A 52 6.35 -5.53 -5.84
C PHE A 52 5.41 -6.45 -5.07
N SER A 53 5.70 -6.77 -3.79
CA SER A 53 4.75 -7.46 -2.91
C SER A 53 3.46 -6.68 -2.69
N VAL A 54 3.53 -5.34 -2.53
CA VAL A 54 2.34 -4.49 -2.43
C VAL A 54 1.47 -4.63 -3.68
N LEU A 55 2.04 -4.69 -4.88
CA LEU A 55 1.27 -4.88 -6.12
C LEU A 55 0.43 -6.16 -6.07
N PHE A 56 1.05 -7.30 -5.76
CA PHE A 56 0.34 -8.58 -5.67
C PHE A 56 -0.77 -8.54 -4.64
N LEU A 57 -0.48 -8.02 -3.44
CA LEU A 57 -1.47 -7.93 -2.37
C LEU A 57 -2.61 -6.96 -2.71
N MET A 58 -2.34 -5.87 -3.42
CA MET A 58 -3.36 -4.94 -3.88
C MET A 58 -4.28 -5.58 -4.92
N VAL A 59 -3.75 -6.38 -5.85
CA VAL A 59 -4.57 -7.18 -6.78
C VAL A 59 -5.47 -8.15 -6.02
N ILE A 60 -4.92 -8.90 -5.06
CA ILE A 60 -5.71 -9.79 -4.20
C ILE A 60 -6.77 -9.00 -3.42
N ARG A 61 -6.41 -7.82 -2.93
CA ARG A 61 -7.32 -6.95 -2.18
C ARG A 61 -8.49 -6.46 -3.03
N VAL A 62 -8.27 -6.13 -4.30
CA VAL A 62 -9.35 -5.81 -5.27
C VAL A 62 -10.29 -7.01 -5.42
N VAL A 63 -9.74 -8.20 -5.65
CA VAL A 63 -10.55 -9.43 -5.78
C VAL A 63 -11.37 -9.69 -4.52
N LEU A 64 -10.77 -9.54 -3.34
CA LEU A 64 -11.48 -9.70 -2.06
C LEU A 64 -12.55 -8.64 -1.85
N LYS A 65 -12.30 -7.39 -2.27
CA LYS A 65 -13.28 -6.30 -2.21
C LYS A 65 -14.50 -6.59 -3.09
N MET A 66 -14.30 -7.21 -4.25
CA MET A 66 -15.40 -7.59 -5.15
C MET A 66 -16.19 -8.80 -4.63
N ARG A 67 -15.53 -9.73 -3.92
CA ARG A 67 -16.15 -10.96 -3.40
C ARG A 67 -16.84 -10.82 -2.05
N ASN A 68 -16.51 -9.79 -1.26
CA ASN A 68 -17.04 -9.60 0.09
C ASN A 68 -17.82 -8.30 0.20
N SER A 69 -18.97 -8.35 0.87
CA SER A 69 -19.71 -7.14 1.24
C SER A 69 -18.96 -6.35 2.31
N ASP A 70 -18.99 -5.03 2.20
CA ASP A 70 -18.52 -4.16 3.28
C ASP A 70 -19.46 -4.28 4.50
N PRO A 71 -18.93 -4.33 5.73
CA PRO A 71 -19.76 -4.14 6.92
C PRO A 71 -20.36 -2.73 6.92
N ASP A 72 -21.44 -2.52 7.68
CA ASP A 72 -22.09 -1.22 7.81
C ASP A 72 -21.31 -0.29 8.75
N ILE A 73 -21.29 1.01 8.44
CA ILE A 73 -20.78 2.05 9.36
C ILE A 73 -21.93 2.44 10.27
N LEU A 74 -21.70 2.39 11.58
CA LEU A 74 -22.70 2.72 12.60
C LEU A 74 -22.14 3.77 13.56
N PRO A 75 -22.86 4.90 13.78
CA PRO A 75 -24.10 5.30 13.10
C PRO A 75 -23.90 5.57 11.60
N ALA A 76 -24.98 5.51 10.81
CA ALA A 76 -24.91 5.68 9.37
C ALA A 76 -24.39 7.09 9.01
N PRO A 77 -23.30 7.21 8.22
CA PRO A 77 -22.74 8.50 7.88
C PRO A 77 -23.57 9.22 6.81
N PRO A 78 -23.52 10.56 6.75
CA PRO A 78 -24.16 11.32 5.68
C PRO A 78 -23.56 10.96 4.31
N ARG A 79 -24.36 11.10 3.25
CA ARG A 79 -23.99 10.68 1.88
C ARG A 79 -22.65 11.26 1.40
N TRP A 80 -22.34 12.51 1.75
CA TRP A 80 -21.09 13.15 1.33
C TRP A 80 -19.85 12.46 1.91
N GLN A 81 -19.90 11.95 3.15
CA GLN A 81 -18.81 11.19 3.75
C GLN A 81 -18.63 9.84 3.07
N VAL A 82 -19.74 9.18 2.68
CA VAL A 82 -19.69 7.92 1.93
C VAL A 82 -19.00 8.11 0.58
N ILE A 83 -19.35 9.18 -0.15
CA ILE A 83 -18.74 9.52 -1.44
C ILE A 83 -17.25 9.83 -1.25
N ALA A 84 -16.91 10.72 -0.31
CA ALA A 84 -15.52 11.10 -0.03
C ALA A 84 -14.66 9.87 0.36
N SER A 85 -15.19 8.99 1.22
CA SER A 85 -14.54 7.75 1.61
C SER A 85 -14.31 6.83 0.41
N LYS A 86 -15.30 6.63 -0.45
CA LYS A 86 -15.15 5.81 -1.67
C LYS A 86 -14.12 6.39 -2.64
N SER A 87 -14.12 7.72 -2.83
CA SER A 87 -13.14 8.39 -3.69
C SER A 87 -11.71 8.26 -3.14
N LEU A 88 -11.51 8.51 -1.84
CA LEU A 88 -10.20 8.35 -1.20
C LEU A 88 -9.70 6.90 -1.31
N HIS A 89 -10.56 5.92 -1.06
CA HIS A 89 -10.20 4.51 -1.27
C HIS A 89 -9.86 4.23 -2.74
N GLY A 90 -10.66 4.69 -3.69
CA GLY A 90 -10.37 4.52 -5.12
C GLY A 90 -9.01 5.08 -5.52
N LEU A 91 -8.67 6.29 -5.05
CA LEU A 91 -7.36 6.90 -5.26
C LEU A 91 -6.23 6.08 -4.65
N LEU A 92 -6.38 5.61 -3.41
CA LEU A 92 -5.37 4.76 -2.76
C LEU A 92 -5.17 3.44 -3.52
N TYR A 93 -6.24 2.82 -4.00
CA TYR A 93 -6.13 1.59 -4.79
C TYR A 93 -5.40 1.84 -6.11
N LEU A 94 -5.78 2.87 -6.85
CA LEU A 94 -5.11 3.24 -8.10
C LEU A 94 -3.64 3.54 -7.85
N MET A 95 -3.34 4.34 -6.83
CA MET A 95 -1.98 4.76 -6.49
C MET A 95 -1.08 3.58 -6.11
N PHE A 96 -1.52 2.70 -5.21
CA PHE A 96 -0.68 1.57 -4.75
C PHE A 96 -0.62 0.39 -5.73
N ILE A 97 -1.40 0.43 -6.81
CA ILE A 97 -1.21 -0.44 -7.98
C ILE A 97 -0.26 0.23 -8.99
N ALA A 98 -0.49 1.50 -9.30
CA ALA A 98 0.30 2.23 -10.29
C ALA A 98 1.76 2.41 -9.86
N LEU A 99 2.02 2.71 -8.58
CA LEU A 99 3.38 2.96 -8.06
C LEU A 99 4.33 1.78 -8.33
N PRO A 100 4.05 0.54 -7.87
CA PRO A 100 4.91 -0.59 -8.18
C PRO A 100 5.04 -0.87 -9.68
N VAL A 101 3.97 -0.68 -10.46
CA VAL A 101 4.01 -0.87 -11.92
C VAL A 101 5.00 0.10 -12.57
N LEU A 102 4.93 1.39 -12.21
CA LEU A 102 5.87 2.41 -12.67
C LEU A 102 7.30 2.10 -12.23
N GLY A 103 7.48 1.65 -10.99
CA GLY A 103 8.79 1.27 -10.45
C GLY A 103 9.41 0.10 -11.22
N VAL A 104 8.67 -0.99 -11.42
CA VAL A 104 9.12 -2.15 -12.20
C VAL A 104 9.39 -1.77 -13.65
N ALA A 105 8.54 -0.97 -14.28
CA ALA A 105 8.76 -0.47 -15.64
C ALA A 105 10.03 0.39 -15.73
N SER A 106 10.29 1.25 -14.74
CA SER A 106 11.53 2.01 -14.66
C SER A 106 12.76 1.10 -14.55
N LEU A 107 12.70 0.03 -13.74
CA LEU A 107 13.80 -0.94 -13.63
C LEU A 107 14.02 -1.68 -14.95
N TRP A 108 12.94 -2.05 -15.63
CA TRP A 108 12.95 -2.73 -16.92
C TRP A 108 13.66 -1.90 -18.00
N PHE A 109 13.24 -0.66 -18.24
CA PHE A 109 13.83 0.23 -19.25
C PHE A 109 15.23 0.72 -18.88
N GLY A 110 15.54 0.75 -17.58
CA GLY A 110 16.86 1.12 -17.07
C GLY A 110 17.89 0.00 -17.06
N GLN A 111 17.52 -1.22 -17.47
CA GLN A 111 18.35 -2.43 -17.38
C GLN A 111 18.92 -2.67 -15.97
N VAL A 112 18.15 -2.30 -14.94
CA VAL A 112 18.56 -2.48 -13.55
C VAL A 112 18.27 -3.92 -13.16
N ALA A 113 19.30 -4.75 -13.07
CA ALA A 113 19.16 -6.13 -12.61
C ALA A 113 18.71 -6.16 -11.14
N TRP A 114 17.66 -6.93 -10.86
CA TRP A 114 17.14 -7.15 -9.52
C TRP A 114 16.45 -8.51 -9.43
N SER A 115 16.19 -8.96 -8.21
CA SER A 115 15.47 -10.21 -7.96
C SER A 115 14.31 -10.00 -7.00
N PHE A 116 13.28 -10.81 -7.16
CA PHE A 116 12.15 -10.89 -6.25
C PHE A 116 12.22 -12.22 -5.51
N PHE A 117 12.55 -12.17 -4.21
CA PHE A 117 12.80 -13.36 -3.38
C PHE A 117 13.79 -14.36 -4.04
N GLY A 118 14.87 -13.84 -4.62
CA GLY A 118 15.91 -14.65 -5.27
C GLY A 118 15.62 -15.01 -6.73
N LEU A 119 14.40 -14.78 -7.22
CA LEU A 119 14.07 -14.96 -8.64
C LEU A 119 14.48 -13.73 -9.44
N PRO A 120 15.46 -13.82 -10.37
CA PRO A 120 15.84 -12.67 -11.19
C PRO A 120 14.68 -12.29 -12.10
N LEU A 121 14.36 -11.00 -12.16
CA LEU A 121 13.34 -10.52 -13.07
C LEU A 121 13.96 -10.04 -14.39
N PRO A 122 13.26 -10.25 -15.52
CA PRO A 122 13.75 -9.81 -16.82
C PRO A 122 13.83 -8.28 -16.91
N VAL A 123 14.69 -7.81 -17.80
CA VAL A 123 14.88 -6.39 -18.16
C VAL A 123 14.82 -6.24 -19.67
N ALA A 124 14.67 -4.99 -20.15
CA ALA A 124 14.66 -4.72 -21.59
C ALA A 124 15.98 -5.15 -22.27
N ALA A 125 15.90 -5.60 -23.52
CA ALA A 125 17.08 -5.92 -24.32
C ALA A 125 17.93 -4.66 -24.62
N THR A 126 17.27 -3.51 -24.77
CA THR A 126 17.91 -2.21 -25.01
C THR A 126 17.51 -1.22 -23.92
N GLN A 127 18.46 -0.42 -23.47
CA GLN A 127 18.20 0.62 -22.49
C GLN A 127 17.43 1.78 -23.12
N ASN A 128 16.41 2.29 -22.41
CA ASN A 128 15.73 3.53 -22.76
C ASN A 128 15.78 4.49 -21.57
N VAL A 129 16.83 5.31 -21.53
CA VAL A 129 17.10 6.24 -20.43
C VAL A 129 16.01 7.31 -20.30
N GLY A 130 15.48 7.81 -21.43
CA GLY A 130 14.40 8.79 -21.43
C GLY A 130 13.13 8.25 -20.78
N MET A 131 12.71 7.04 -21.18
CA MET A 131 11.55 6.37 -20.59
C MET A 131 11.78 6.04 -19.11
N GLN A 132 12.96 5.51 -18.76
CA GLN A 132 13.33 5.26 -17.37
C GLN A 132 13.21 6.53 -16.51
N HIS A 133 13.74 7.66 -16.99
CA HIS A 133 13.69 8.92 -16.28
C HIS A 133 12.25 9.37 -16.04
N SER A 134 11.42 9.43 -17.09
CA SER A 134 10.02 9.86 -16.98
C SER A 134 9.20 8.97 -16.04
N LEU A 135 9.40 7.65 -16.10
CA LEU A 135 8.72 6.70 -15.21
C LEU A 135 9.14 6.88 -13.76
N LYS A 136 10.43 7.09 -13.53
CA LYS A 136 10.97 7.34 -12.19
C LYS A 136 10.47 8.66 -11.61
N GLU A 137 10.47 9.73 -12.39
CA GLU A 137 9.94 11.04 -11.98
C GLU A 137 8.46 10.95 -11.62
N LEU A 138 7.66 10.31 -12.48
CA LEU A 138 6.23 10.09 -12.19
C LEU A 138 6.04 9.23 -10.93
N HIS A 139 6.85 8.17 -10.75
CA HIS A 139 6.82 7.35 -9.55
C HIS A 139 7.14 8.17 -8.30
N GLU A 140 8.15 9.04 -8.33
CA GLU A 140 8.53 9.91 -7.21
C GLU A 140 7.44 10.93 -6.88
N ILE A 141 6.83 11.58 -7.89
CA ILE A 141 5.71 12.52 -7.70
C ILE A 141 4.53 11.82 -7.03
N ILE A 142 4.12 10.65 -7.54
CA ILE A 142 2.99 9.91 -7.00
C ILE A 142 3.31 9.38 -5.60
N ALA A 143 4.54 8.93 -5.34
CA ALA A 143 4.96 8.43 -4.03
C ALA A 143 4.93 9.57 -3.00
N ASN A 144 5.40 10.76 -3.36
CA ASN A 144 5.33 11.93 -2.48
C ASN A 144 3.87 12.31 -2.17
N ALA A 145 2.98 12.30 -3.16
CA ALA A 145 1.54 12.48 -2.94
C ALA A 145 0.95 11.38 -2.04
N GLY A 146 1.51 10.17 -2.08
CA GLY A 146 1.12 9.03 -1.25
C GLY A 146 1.23 9.28 0.25
N TYR A 147 2.24 10.00 0.72
CA TYR A 147 2.33 10.39 2.15
C TYR A 147 1.08 11.14 2.60
N TYR A 148 0.62 12.11 1.80
CA TYR A 148 -0.55 12.92 2.13
C TYR A 148 -1.84 12.09 2.10
N LEU A 149 -2.02 11.23 1.09
CA LEU A 149 -3.23 10.39 1.02
C LEU A 149 -3.28 9.33 2.12
N ILE A 150 -2.16 8.69 2.46
CA ILE A 150 -2.08 7.78 3.61
C ILE A 150 -2.37 8.55 4.90
N GLY A 151 -1.74 9.71 5.08
CA GLY A 151 -1.93 10.57 6.24
C GLY A 151 -3.39 10.98 6.42
N LEU A 152 -4.03 11.46 5.34
CA LEU A 152 -5.45 11.81 5.33
C LEU A 152 -6.34 10.61 5.65
N HIS A 153 -6.04 9.44 5.08
CA HIS A 153 -6.78 8.21 5.36
C HIS A 153 -6.69 7.78 6.82
N ALA A 154 -5.48 7.77 7.39
CA ALA A 154 -5.26 7.42 8.79
C ALA A 154 -5.89 8.46 9.72
N ALA A 155 -5.71 9.76 9.44
CA ALA A 155 -6.30 10.84 10.21
C ALA A 155 -7.83 10.77 10.21
N ALA A 156 -8.45 10.49 9.07
CA ALA A 156 -9.89 10.28 8.98
C ALA A 156 -10.32 9.08 9.84
N ALA A 157 -9.63 7.94 9.75
CA ALA A 157 -9.95 6.77 10.58
C ALA A 157 -9.85 7.07 12.09
N LEU A 158 -8.82 7.81 12.52
CA LEU A 158 -8.64 8.21 13.91
C LEU A 158 -9.69 9.26 14.35
N PHE A 159 -10.02 10.21 13.49
CA PHE A 159 -11.09 11.19 13.73
C PHE A 159 -12.44 10.49 13.92
N HIS A 160 -12.76 9.55 13.03
CA HIS A 160 -13.98 8.75 13.13
C HIS A 160 -14.02 7.91 14.43
N HIS A 161 -12.87 7.35 14.83
CA HIS A 161 -12.79 6.55 16.04
C HIS A 161 -12.89 7.38 17.34
N TYR A 162 -12.15 8.48 17.45
CA TYR A 162 -12.01 9.22 18.72
C TYR A 162 -13.01 10.38 18.85
N VAL A 163 -13.35 11.06 17.74
CA VAL A 163 -14.21 12.24 17.75
C VAL A 163 -15.64 11.89 17.38
N VAL A 164 -15.86 11.26 16.22
CA VAL A 164 -17.20 10.83 15.79
C VAL A 164 -17.70 9.65 16.63
N ARG A 165 -16.77 8.83 17.13
CA ARG A 165 -17.02 7.62 17.93
C ARG A 165 -17.91 6.62 17.20
N ASP A 166 -17.65 6.44 15.91
CA ASP A 166 -18.27 5.40 15.10
C ASP A 166 -17.37 4.16 14.97
N ASN A 167 -17.91 3.09 14.41
CA ASN A 167 -17.21 1.82 14.26
C ASN A 167 -16.28 1.75 13.02
N THR A 168 -15.92 2.87 12.38
CA THR A 168 -15.17 2.88 11.10
C THR A 168 -13.83 2.14 11.21
N LEU A 169 -13.00 2.51 12.19
CA LEU A 169 -11.70 1.87 12.42
C LEU A 169 -11.84 0.46 13.00
N GLU A 170 -12.76 0.27 13.95
CA GLU A 170 -12.95 -0.99 14.67
C GLU A 170 -13.22 -2.18 13.73
N ARG A 171 -13.96 -1.94 12.65
CA ARG A 171 -14.27 -2.95 11.64
C ARG A 171 -13.05 -3.47 10.89
N MET A 172 -11.94 -2.72 10.89
CA MET A 172 -10.68 -3.06 10.24
C MET A 172 -9.60 -3.50 11.24
N LEU A 173 -9.86 -3.45 12.55
CA LEU A 173 -8.90 -3.92 13.53
C LEU A 173 -8.79 -5.46 13.48
N PRO A 174 -7.59 -6.03 13.66
CA PRO A 174 -7.45 -7.47 13.87
C PRO A 174 -8.14 -7.80 15.19
N ALA A 175 -9.34 -8.38 15.12
CA ALA A 175 -10.08 -8.77 16.30
C ALA A 175 -9.21 -9.73 17.15
N MET A 176 -8.75 -9.28 18.32
CA MET A 176 -8.32 -10.20 19.36
C MET A 176 -9.58 -10.99 19.73
N ARG A 177 -9.64 -12.25 19.31
CA ARG A 177 -10.69 -13.18 19.73
C ARG A 177 -10.48 -13.46 21.22
N VAL A 178 -10.82 -12.51 22.09
CA VAL A 178 -11.02 -12.81 23.50
C VAL A 178 -12.26 -13.70 23.50
N LYS A 179 -12.04 -15.01 23.63
CA LYS A 179 -13.10 -15.93 24.03
C LYS A 179 -13.73 -15.29 25.27
N LYS A 180 -14.95 -14.77 25.15
CA LYS A 180 -15.78 -14.57 26.34
C LYS A 180 -15.88 -15.95 26.97
N SER A 181 -15.19 -16.17 28.08
CA SER A 181 -15.49 -17.30 28.96
C SER A 181 -16.95 -17.11 29.33
N VAL A 182 -17.80 -18.01 28.84
CA VAL A 182 -19.14 -18.17 29.38
C VAL A 182 -18.92 -18.54 30.86
N LYS A 183 -19.38 -17.68 31.75
CA LYS A 183 -19.72 -18.04 33.13
C LYS A 183 -21.22 -17.87 33.24
#